data_AF-A0A8J3HN57-F1
#
_entry.id   AF-A0A8J3HN57-F1
#
_cell.length_a   1.000
_cell.length_b   1.000
_cell.length_c   1.000
_cell.angle_alpha   90.00
_cell.angle_beta   90.00
_cell.angle_gamma   90.00
#
_symmetry.space_group_name_H-M   'P 1'
#
loop_
_entity.id
_entity.type
_entity.pdbx_description
1 polymer ?
#
loop_
_entity_poly.entity_id
_entity_poly.type
_entity_poly.pdbx_seq_one_letter_code
_entity_poly.pdbx_strand_id
1 'polypeptide(L)' 'MPDPALRSRRGASWAQIGTALGMSRQAAWEAHMRWIADQAEQHRRTGLSGLDADQAARARDLAGEEAS' A
#
# COMPACT_ATOMS: atom_id res chain seq x y z
N MET A 1 32.48 -1.27 5.53
CA MET A 1 31.31 -1.58 4.70
C MET A 1 30.08 -1.07 5.43
N PRO A 2 29.34 -0.06 4.94
CA PRO A 2 28.07 0.31 5.57
C PRO A 2 27.04 -0.79 5.32
N ASP A 3 26.18 -1.02 6.31
CA ASP A 3 25.18 -2.07 6.39
C ASP A 3 24.09 -1.92 5.29
N PRO A 4 23.77 -2.96 4.49
CA PRO A 4 22.69 -2.89 3.48
C PRO A 4 21.28 -2.74 4.07
N ALA A 5 21.11 -2.82 5.40
CA ALA A 5 19.81 -2.79 6.07
C ALA A 5 19.16 -1.39 6.18
N LEU A 6 19.82 -0.30 5.78
CA LEU A 6 19.23 1.05 5.80
C LEU A 6 18.79 1.51 4.41
N ARG A 7 18.08 0.66 3.66
CA ARG A 7 17.05 1.17 2.75
C ARG A 7 15.79 1.35 3.58
N SER A 8 15.67 2.49 4.26
CA SER A 8 14.36 2.94 4.70
C SER A 8 13.46 2.91 3.46
N ARG A 9 12.52 1.96 3.43
CA ARG A 9 11.37 1.98 2.52
C ARG A 9 10.69 3.33 2.75
N ARG A 10 11.11 4.36 2.02
CA ARG A 10 10.24 5.50 1.80
C ARG A 10 9.12 4.90 0.98
N GLY A 11 7.99 4.59 1.63
CA GLY A 11 6.76 4.26 0.94
C GLY A 11 6.56 5.26 -0.19
N ALA A 12 5.88 4.86 -1.26
CA ALA A 12 5.69 5.76 -2.40
C ALA A 12 5.16 7.11 -1.89
N SER A 13 5.72 8.23 -2.36
CA SER A 13 5.26 9.53 -1.86
C SER A 13 3.80 9.72 -2.26
N TRP A 14 2.89 9.67 -1.30
CA TRP A 14 1.46 9.74 -1.56
C TRP A 14 1.08 11.11 -2.12
N ALA A 15 1.90 12.12 -1.87
CA ALA A 15 1.78 13.44 -2.49
C ALA A 15 2.03 13.39 -4.01
N GLN A 16 3.04 12.65 -4.46
CA GLN A 16 3.32 12.47 -5.89
C GLN A 16 2.24 11.62 -6.56
N ILE A 17 1.82 10.52 -5.92
CA ILE A 17 0.74 9.67 -6.41
C ILE A 17 -0.57 10.47 -6.50
N GLY A 18 -0.94 11.18 -5.44
CA GLY A 18 -2.13 12.03 -5.41
C GLY A 18 -2.11 13.05 -6.53
N THR A 19 -1.00 13.76 -6.71
CA THR A 19 -0.83 14.73 -7.80
C THR A 19 -1.03 14.10 -9.19
N ALA A 20 -0.42 12.92 -9.43
CA ALA A 20 -0.57 12.21 -10.69
C ALA A 20 -2.02 11.74 -10.96
N LEU A 21 -2.78 11.48 -9.90
CA LEU A 21 -4.19 11.06 -9.98
C LEU A 21 -5.19 12.23 -9.90
N GLY A 22 -4.74 13.48 -9.74
CA GLY A 22 -5.62 14.62 -9.50
C GLY A 22 -6.35 14.54 -8.15
N MET A 23 -5.78 13.82 -7.19
CA MET A 23 -6.33 13.60 -5.85
C MET A 23 -5.45 14.26 -4.78
N SER A 24 -6.02 14.50 -3.60
CA SER A 24 -5.19 14.81 -2.44
C SER A 24 -4.34 13.59 -2.06
N ARG A 25 -3.20 13.84 -1.39
CA ARG A 25 -2.35 12.80 -0.79
C ARG A 25 -3.16 11.81 0.05
N GLN A 26 -3.99 12.34 0.96
CA GLN A 26 -4.84 11.56 1.85
C GLN A 26 -5.84 10.71 1.06
N ALA A 27 -6.49 11.27 0.02
CA ALA A 27 -7.44 10.53 -0.79
C ALA A 27 -6.78 9.37 -1.56
N ALA A 28 -5.56 9.57 -2.07
CA ALA A 28 -4.79 8.51 -2.71
C ALA A 28 -4.42 7.39 -1.72
N TRP A 29 -3.99 7.75 -0.51
CA TRP A 29 -3.73 6.80 0.58
C TRP A 29 -4.96 5.97 0.94
N GLU A 30 -6.08 6.64 1.22
CA GLU A 30 -7.34 5.98 1.61
C GLU A 30 -7.88 5.07 0.51
N ALA A 31 -7.82 5.52 -0.76
CA ALA A 31 -8.21 4.69 -1.90
C ALA A 31 -7.35 3.43 -2.00
N HIS A 32 -6.04 3.54 -1.75
CA HIS A 32 -5.14 2.39 -1.75
C HIS A 32 -5.42 1.44 -0.59
N MET A 33 -5.63 1.95 0.62
CA MET A 33 -5.97 1.14 1.78
C MET A 33 -7.30 0.39 1.61
N ARG A 34 -8.30 1.05 1.01
CA ARG A 34 -9.56 0.41 0.63
C ARG A 34 -9.35 -0.70 -0.40
N TRP A 35 -8.56 -0.45 -1.43
CA TRP A 35 -8.23 -1.47 -2.42
C TRP A 35 -7.57 -2.71 -1.79
N ILE A 36 -6.62 -2.54 -0.86
CA ILE A 36 -6.01 -3.68 -0.15
C ILE A 36 -7.07 -4.48 0.63
N ALA A 37 -7.99 -3.80 1.31
CA ALA A 37 -9.07 -4.45 2.04
C ALA A 37 -10.02 -5.23 1.10
N ASP A 38 -10.37 -4.65 -0.05
CA ASP A 38 -11.18 -5.30 -1.07
C ASP A 38 -10.48 -6.52 -1.66
N GLN A 39 -9.16 -6.45 -1.89
CA GLN A 39 -8.37 -7.59 -2.35
C GLN A 39 -8.32 -8.72 -1.32
N ALA A 40 -8.16 -8.39 -0.04
CA ALA A 40 -8.21 -9.38 1.04
C ALA A 40 -9.60 -10.04 1.10
N GLU A 41 -10.67 -9.26 0.93
CA GLU A 41 -12.02 -9.80 0.90
C GLU A 41 -12.29 -10.71 -0.30
N GLN A 42 -11.80 -10.34 -1.48
CA GLN A 42 -11.87 -11.20 -2.66
C GLN A 42 -11.17 -12.55 -2.42
N HIS A 43 -10.02 -12.53 -1.74
CA HIS A 43 -9.31 -13.75 -1.38
C HIS A 43 -10.09 -14.59 -0.37
N ARG A 44 -10.66 -13.97 0.67
CA ARG A 44 -11.52 -14.69 1.63
C ARG A 44 -12.72 -15.36 0.95
N ARG A 45 -13.32 -14.72 -0.05
CA ARG A 45 -14.52 -15.22 -0.73
C ARG A 45 -14.23 -16.30 -1.77
N THR A 46 -13.10 -16.21 -2.47
CA THR A 46 -12.80 -17.08 -3.62
C THR A 46 -11.73 -18.12 -3.34
N GLY A 47 -10.86 -17.88 -2.35
CA GLY A 47 -9.69 -18.71 -2.03
C GLY A 47 -8.61 -18.75 -3.12
N LEU A 48 -8.82 -18.05 -4.25
CA LEU A 48 -8.00 -18.18 -5.47
C LEU A 48 -7.56 -16.82 -6.02
N SER A 49 -8.36 -15.77 -5.82
CA SER A 49 -8.12 -14.43 -6.39
C SER A 49 -8.04 -13.37 -5.30
N GLY A 50 -7.23 -12.34 -5.50
CA GLY A 50 -6.99 -11.29 -4.51
C GLY A 50 -5.79 -11.59 -3.62
N LEU A 51 -5.52 -10.70 -2.68
CA LEU A 51 -4.37 -10.79 -1.78
C LEU A 51 -4.69 -11.69 -0.59
N ASP A 52 -3.87 -12.71 -0.36
CA ASP A 52 -3.91 -13.44 0.91
C ASP A 52 -3.51 -12.53 2.10
N ALA A 53 -3.61 -13.06 3.32
CA ALA A 53 -3.34 -12.28 4.53
C ALA A 53 -1.91 -11.71 4.59
N ASP A 54 -0.91 -12.49 4.18
CA ASP A 54 0.49 -12.09 4.20
C ASP A 54 0.79 -11.07 3.10
N GLN A 55 0.22 -11.26 1.91
CA GLN A 55 0.31 -10.33 0.80
C GLN A 55 -0.36 -8.99 1.14
N ALA A 56 -1.53 -9.01 1.78
CA ALA A 56 -2.22 -7.80 2.22
C ALA A 56 -1.43 -7.07 3.32
N ALA A 57 -0.78 -7.80 4.24
CA ALA A 57 0.10 -7.20 5.25
C ALA A 57 1.32 -6.52 4.61
N ARG A 58 1.99 -7.20 3.68
CA ARG A 58 3.12 -6.64 2.92
C ARG A 58 2.72 -5.43 2.08
N ALA A 59 1.51 -5.44 1.50
CA ALA A 59 1.01 -4.31 0.73
C ALA A 59 0.82 -3.07 1.62
N ARG A 60 0.29 -3.22 2.84
CA ARG A 60 0.16 -2.11 3.81
C ARG A 60 1.51 -1.57 4.25
N ASP A 61 2.46 -2.47 4.52
CA ASP A 61 3.83 -2.10 4.89
C ASP A 61 4.57 -1.36 3.76
N LEU A 62 4.37 -1.78 2.50
CA LEU A 62 4.89 -1.06 1.33
C LEU A 62 4.20 0.29 1.11
N ALA A 63 2.92 0.38 1.43
CA ALA A 63 2.17 1.61 1.35
C ALA A 63 2.78 2.66 2.30
N GLY A 64 3.22 2.25 3.50
CA GLY A 64 3.89 3.14 4.45
C GLY A 64 2.90 3.91 5.31
N GLU A 65 3.24 5.13 5.72
CA GLU A 65 2.28 6.01 6.41
C GLU A 65 1.65 7.00 5.44
N GLU A 66 0.45 7.49 5.77
CA GLU A 66 -0.24 8.55 5.00
C GLU A 66 0.69 9.76 4.76
N ALA A 67 1.54 10.10 5.75
CA ALA A 67 2.52 11.18 5.78
C ALA A 67 3.77 11.01 4.89
N SER A 68 3.95 9.86 4.23
CA SER A 68 5.15 9.55 3.42
C SER A 68 5.17 10.16 2.01
#